data_AF-A0A4C1SYD1-F1
#
_entry.id   AF-A0A4C1SYD1-F1
#
_cell.length_a   1.000
_cell.length_b   1.000
_cell.length_c   1.000
_cell.angle_alpha   90.00
_cell.angle_beta   90.00
_cell.angle_gamma   90.00
#
_symmetry.space_group_name_H-M   'P 1'
#
loop_
_entity.id
_entity.type
_entity.pdbx_description
1 polymer ?
#
loop_
_entity_poly.entity_id
_entity_poly.type
_entity_poly.pdbx_seq_one_letter_code
_entity_poly.pdbx_strand_id
1 'polypeptide(L)'
;MPSPSIKRNGVAIKGNIETKSHGLNEVSRNVAIRNELDLYVNVVHCKSFPGIPARHSNVDIILIRQNTEGEYAMLEHESVPGIVESMKVVTTENAERVARYAFEYARQNGRKKFDVMNMTNLYGTIVSNVICGLIGGAGLLSGRNYGDHYAIFEPGTRNTGTAIAGKNIANPVAMINASIDMLNHLGHKEHARVIQEATYETIVDRAIRTP
;
A
#
# COMPACT_ATOMS: atom_id res chain seq x y z
N MET A 1 -1.41 14.29 16.17
CA MET A 1 -2.80 14.60 15.79
C MET A 1 -2.92 14.38 14.29
N PRO A 2 -3.95 13.68 13.81
CA PRO A 2 -4.12 13.44 12.38
C PRO A 2 -4.32 14.79 11.72
N SER A 3 -4.07 14.90 10.42
CA SER A 3 -4.45 16.14 9.74
C SER A 3 -5.98 16.28 9.83
N PRO A 4 -6.52 17.35 10.46
CA PRO A 4 -7.96 17.64 10.47
C PRO A 4 -8.55 17.62 9.06
N SER A 5 -7.70 17.80 8.05
CA SER A 5 -8.02 17.68 6.64
C SER A 5 -8.55 16.30 6.23
N ILE A 6 -7.96 15.18 6.67
CA ILE A 6 -8.40 13.84 6.21
C ILE A 6 -9.76 13.51 6.82
N LYS A 7 -9.95 13.78 8.12
CA LYS A 7 -11.25 13.58 8.78
C LYS A 7 -12.34 14.44 8.15
N ARG A 8 -12.03 15.66 7.71
CA ARG A 8 -12.97 16.54 7.00
C ARG A 8 -13.27 16.07 5.57
N ASN A 9 -12.27 15.61 4.83
CA ASN A 9 -12.39 15.34 3.40
C ASN A 9 -12.78 13.88 3.07
N GLY A 10 -12.61 12.94 4.00
CA GLY A 10 -12.85 11.50 3.80
C GLY A 10 -11.75 10.78 3.00
N VAL A 11 -11.18 11.45 1.99
CA VAL A 11 -10.21 10.88 1.06
C VAL A 11 -8.90 11.66 1.06
N ALA A 12 -7.77 10.96 0.96
CA ALA A 12 -6.45 11.59 0.80
C ALA A 12 -5.53 10.81 -0.13
N ILE A 13 -4.59 11.53 -0.74
CA ILE A 13 -3.42 10.96 -1.42
C ILE A 13 -2.15 11.42 -0.69
N LYS A 14 -1.16 10.53 -0.53
CA LYS A 14 0.09 10.90 0.16
C LYS A 14 1.33 10.19 -0.39
N GLY A 15 2.48 10.84 -0.22
CA GLY A 15 3.79 10.19 -0.23
C GLY A 15 4.08 9.45 1.07
N ASN A 16 5.22 8.75 1.15
CA ASN A 16 5.63 8.13 2.41
C ASN A 16 6.13 9.19 3.39
N ILE A 17 5.75 9.06 4.66
CA ILE A 17 6.30 9.89 5.75
C ILE A 17 7.44 9.10 6.37
N GLU A 18 8.67 9.60 6.26
CA GLU A 18 9.85 8.93 6.82
C GLU A 18 9.67 8.74 8.33
N THR A 19 9.87 7.51 8.78
CA THR A 19 9.96 7.18 10.20
C THR A 19 11.43 7.13 10.52
N LYS A 20 11.89 8.07 11.34
CA LYS A 20 13.23 8.01 11.90
C LYS A 20 13.21 6.98 13.04
N SER A 21 14.28 6.21 13.18
CA SER A 21 14.43 5.19 14.23
C SER A 21 15.55 5.61 15.18
N HIS A 22 15.54 6.87 15.60
CA HIS A 22 16.57 7.46 16.46
C HIS A 22 16.25 7.34 17.95
N GLY A 23 15.03 6.92 18.32
CA GLY A 23 14.65 6.69 19.70
C GLY A 23 13.52 5.68 19.88
N LEU A 24 13.46 5.07 21.07
CA LEU A 24 12.48 4.04 21.44
C LEU A 24 11.03 4.52 21.44
N ASN A 25 10.80 5.84 21.54
CA ASN A 25 9.47 6.44 21.59
C ASN A 25 8.98 6.97 20.22
N GLU A 26 9.73 6.74 19.14
CA GLU A 26 9.37 7.25 17.81
C GLU A 26 8.32 6.36 17.13
N VAL A 27 7.05 6.74 17.27
CA VAL A 27 5.95 6.05 16.59
C VAL A 27 5.91 6.45 15.10
N SER A 28 5.82 5.46 14.21
CA SER A 28 5.63 5.73 12.79
C SER A 28 4.36 6.53 12.53
N ARG A 29 4.50 7.71 11.90
CA ARG A 29 3.36 8.55 11.52
C ARG A 29 2.41 7.84 10.55
N ASN A 30 2.91 6.94 9.70
CA ASN A 30 2.07 6.14 8.82
C ASN A 30 1.23 5.12 9.60
N VAL A 31 1.77 4.52 10.67
CA VAL A 31 1.01 3.62 11.56
C VAL A 31 -0.03 4.42 12.33
N ALA A 32 0.36 5.57 12.91
CA ALA A 32 -0.54 6.43 13.66
C ALA A 32 -1.76 6.86 12.82
N ILE A 33 -1.55 7.32 11.58
CA ILE A 33 -2.65 7.72 10.67
C ILE A 33 -3.57 6.52 10.36
N ARG A 34 -3.00 5.33 10.13
CA ARG A 34 -3.79 4.12 9.83
C ARG A 34 -4.67 3.70 10.99
N ASN A 35 -4.10 3.64 12.19
CA ASN A 35 -4.82 3.22 13.38
C ASN A 35 -5.89 4.25 13.78
N GLU A 36 -5.56 5.54 13.71
CA GLU A 36 -6.50 6.59 14.10
C GLU A 36 -7.71 6.71 13.15
N LEU A 37 -7.51 6.46 11.86
CA LEU A 37 -8.59 6.47 10.87
C LEU A 37 -9.21 5.08 10.66
N ASP A 38 -8.79 4.08 11.43
CA ASP A 38 -9.18 2.67 11.29
C ASP A 38 -9.15 2.19 9.82
N LEU A 39 -8.05 2.51 9.13
CA LEU A 39 -7.79 2.07 7.76
C LEU A 39 -7.38 0.60 7.75
N TYR A 40 -8.31 -0.28 8.11
CA TYR A 40 -8.06 -1.67 8.50
C TYR A 40 -7.55 -2.59 7.40
N VAL A 41 -7.81 -2.24 6.14
CA VAL A 41 -7.36 -3.03 5.00
C VAL A 41 -6.47 -2.20 4.10
N ASN A 42 -5.41 -2.83 3.61
CA ASN A 42 -4.63 -2.28 2.50
C ASN A 42 -4.65 -3.23 1.31
N VAL A 43 -4.80 -2.64 0.12
CA VAL A 43 -4.91 -3.33 -1.16
C VAL A 43 -3.81 -2.84 -2.11
N VAL A 44 -2.98 -3.77 -2.60
CA VAL A 44 -1.93 -3.51 -3.60
C VAL A 44 -2.20 -4.36 -4.83
N HIS A 45 -2.23 -3.73 -6.02
CA HIS A 45 -2.32 -4.46 -7.28
C HIS A 45 -0.92 -4.65 -7.86
N CYS A 46 -0.39 -5.85 -7.69
CA CYS A 46 0.88 -6.26 -8.25
C CYS A 46 0.66 -6.78 -9.67
N LYS A 47 0.72 -5.87 -10.65
CA LYS A 47 0.56 -6.21 -12.08
C LYS A 47 1.86 -5.97 -12.84
N SER A 48 2.30 -6.94 -13.64
CA SER A 48 3.39 -6.75 -14.59
C SER A 48 2.99 -5.77 -15.69
N PHE A 49 3.90 -4.85 -16.04
CA PHE A 49 3.77 -4.01 -17.22
C PHE A 49 4.52 -4.67 -18.39
N PRO A 50 3.87 -4.86 -19.56
CA PRO A 50 4.57 -5.36 -20.73
C PRO A 50 5.77 -4.47 -21.09
N GLY A 51 6.86 -5.12 -21.51
CA GLY A 51 8.09 -4.43 -21.91
C GLY A 51 8.99 -3.97 -20.76
N ILE A 52 8.54 -3.95 -19.50
CA ILE A 52 9.44 -3.71 -18.35
C ILE A 52 10.28 -4.96 -18.10
N PRO A 53 11.62 -4.89 -18.13
CA PRO A 53 12.48 -6.01 -17.80
C PRO A 53 12.27 -6.43 -16.35
N ALA A 54 11.89 -7.70 -16.15
CA ALA A 54 11.67 -8.28 -14.84
C ALA A 54 11.96 -9.79 -14.91
N ARG A 55 12.25 -10.41 -13.76
CA ARG A 55 12.50 -11.86 -13.70
C ARG A 55 11.24 -12.66 -14.04
N HIS A 56 10.06 -12.12 -13.72
CA HIS A 56 8.77 -12.74 -14.01
C HIS A 56 7.88 -11.76 -14.79
N SER A 57 7.14 -12.31 -15.74
CA SER A 57 6.15 -11.58 -16.55
C SER A 57 4.75 -12.15 -16.31
N ASN A 58 3.71 -11.44 -16.80
CA ASN A 58 2.31 -11.85 -16.70
C ASN A 58 1.83 -12.09 -15.26
N VAL A 59 2.37 -11.35 -14.30
CA VAL A 59 1.88 -11.37 -12.91
C VAL A 59 0.68 -10.44 -12.79
N ASP A 60 -0.40 -10.94 -12.18
CA ASP A 60 -1.58 -10.17 -11.81
C ASP A 60 -2.07 -10.68 -10.44
N ILE A 61 -1.51 -10.10 -9.38
CA ILE A 61 -1.79 -10.46 -8.00
C ILE A 61 -2.42 -9.26 -7.29
N ILE A 62 -3.51 -9.52 -6.56
CA ILE A 62 -4.07 -8.54 -5.63
C ILE A 62 -3.68 -8.97 -4.23
N LEU A 63 -2.90 -8.13 -3.54
CA LEU A 63 -2.56 -8.32 -2.14
C LEU A 63 -3.55 -7.53 -1.29
N ILE A 64 -4.22 -8.23 -0.37
CA ILE A 64 -5.11 -7.64 0.63
C ILE A 64 -4.54 -7.97 1.99
N ARG A 65 -4.16 -6.94 2.77
CA ARG A 65 -3.47 -7.08 4.05
C ARG A 65 -4.22 -6.40 5.18
N GLN A 66 -4.22 -7.03 6.36
CA GLN A 66 -4.61 -6.39 7.61
C GLN A 66 -3.64 -5.22 7.87
N ASN A 67 -4.15 -4.04 8.24
CA ASN A 67 -3.38 -2.81 8.28
C ASN A 67 -3.40 -2.06 9.63
N THR A 68 -4.09 -2.55 10.65
CA THR A 68 -4.31 -1.91 11.98
C THR A 68 -3.92 -2.75 13.22
N GLU A 69 -3.65 -4.05 13.06
CA GLU A 69 -3.21 -4.95 14.14
C GLU A 69 -2.00 -5.80 13.71
N GLY A 70 -1.75 -6.90 14.42
CA GLY A 70 -0.62 -7.79 14.25
C GLY A 70 0.62 -7.25 14.94
N GLU A 71 1.74 -7.25 14.23
CA GLU A 71 3.04 -6.80 14.71
C GLU A 71 3.11 -5.27 14.92
N TYR A 72 2.06 -4.53 14.53
CA TYR A 72 1.97 -3.07 14.67
C TYR A 72 1.05 -2.65 15.82
N ALA A 73 0.76 -3.58 16.75
CA ALA A 73 0.04 -3.26 17.98
C ALA A 73 0.81 -2.27 18.88
N MET A 74 2.12 -2.10 18.66
CA MET A 74 3.02 -1.23 19.45
C MET A 74 2.99 -1.58 20.94
N LEU A 75 2.87 -2.87 21.26
CA LEU A 75 2.84 -3.39 22.62
C LEU A 75 4.15 -4.10 22.91
N GLU A 76 5.13 -3.33 23.38
CA GLU A 76 6.48 -3.80 23.66
C GLU A 76 6.86 -3.45 25.10
N HIS A 77 7.53 -4.37 25.79
CA HIS A 77 8.06 -4.11 27.11
C HIS A 77 9.32 -4.95 27.35
N GLU A 78 10.09 -4.55 28.36
CA GLU A 78 11.24 -5.29 28.84
C GLU A 78 10.87 -5.91 30.19
N SER A 79 10.63 -7.22 30.21
CA SER A 79 10.14 -7.91 31.42
C SER A 79 11.25 -8.04 32.47
N VAL A 80 12.49 -8.26 32.01
CA VAL A 80 13.72 -8.14 32.79
C VAL A 80 14.82 -7.49 31.93
N PRO A 81 15.82 -6.81 32.51
CA PRO A 81 16.89 -6.17 31.75
C PRO A 81 17.56 -7.14 30.76
N GLY A 82 17.50 -6.81 29.47
CA GLY A 82 17.99 -7.59 28.34
C GLY A 82 16.95 -8.52 27.68
N ILE A 83 15.73 -8.63 28.20
CA ILE A 83 14.67 -9.49 27.65
C ILE A 83 13.50 -8.61 27.18
N VAL A 84 13.41 -8.45 25.86
CA VAL A 84 12.36 -7.65 25.20
C VAL A 84 11.27 -8.57 24.68
N GLU A 85 10.03 -8.23 25.01
CA GLU A 85 8.83 -8.90 24.56
C GLU A 85 8.02 -7.95 23.67
N SER A 86 7.60 -8.46 22.50
CA SER A 86 6.73 -7.75 21.57
C SER A 86 5.46 -8.56 21.37
N MET A 87 4.31 -7.97 21.71
CA MET A 87 3.02 -8.65 21.68
C MET A 87 2.33 -8.42 20.33
N LYS A 88 2.09 -9.53 19.63
CA LYS A 88 1.24 -9.57 18.45
C LYS A 88 -0.21 -9.75 18.87
N VAL A 89 -1.05 -8.77 18.56
CA VAL A 89 -2.50 -8.84 18.80
C VAL A 89 -3.22 -9.09 17.49
N VAL A 90 -4.13 -10.06 17.47
CA VAL A 90 -5.05 -10.33 16.37
C VAL A 90 -6.41 -10.59 16.97
N THR A 91 -7.42 -9.85 16.54
CA THR A 91 -8.80 -10.06 17.00
C THR A 91 -9.62 -10.78 15.92
N THR A 92 -10.61 -11.57 16.37
CA THR A 92 -11.54 -12.25 15.46
C THR A 92 -12.30 -11.25 14.60
N GLU A 93 -12.77 -10.15 15.20
CA GLU A 93 -13.48 -9.07 14.49
C GLU A 93 -12.66 -8.50 13.33
N ASN A 94 -11.38 -8.18 13.57
CA ASN A 94 -10.52 -7.62 12.53
C ASN A 94 -10.12 -8.64 11.46
N ALA A 95 -9.91 -9.89 11.85
CA ALA A 95 -9.69 -10.96 10.90
C ALA A 95 -10.92 -11.19 9.99
N GLU A 96 -12.13 -11.20 10.57
CA GLU A 96 -13.38 -11.40 9.85
C GLU A 96 -13.67 -10.28 8.86
N ARG A 97 -13.51 -9.01 9.24
CA ARG A 97 -13.76 -7.88 8.32
C ARG A 97 -12.79 -7.85 7.14
N VAL A 98 -11.51 -8.16 7.36
CA VAL A 98 -10.53 -8.25 6.25
C VAL A 98 -10.85 -9.43 5.34
N ALA A 99 -11.22 -10.58 5.90
CA ALA A 99 -11.63 -11.73 5.11
C ALA A 99 -12.86 -11.40 4.25
N ARG A 100 -13.91 -10.80 4.85
CA ARG A 100 -15.11 -10.36 4.14
C ARG A 100 -14.77 -9.40 3.00
N TYR A 101 -13.96 -8.37 3.28
CA TYR A 101 -13.50 -7.43 2.26
C TYR A 101 -12.80 -8.17 1.11
N ALA A 102 -11.92 -9.13 1.41
CA ALA A 102 -11.19 -9.87 0.40
C ALA A 102 -12.11 -10.70 -0.52
N PHE A 103 -13.09 -11.41 0.06
CA PHE A 103 -14.08 -12.17 -0.71
C PHE A 103 -14.98 -11.27 -1.56
N GLU A 104 -15.43 -10.14 -1.01
CA GLU A 104 -16.24 -9.18 -1.76
C GLU A 104 -15.47 -8.55 -2.91
N TYR A 105 -14.22 -8.16 -2.68
CA TYR A 105 -13.32 -7.65 -3.70
C TYR A 105 -13.15 -8.68 -4.83
N ALA A 106 -12.88 -9.95 -4.48
CA ALA A 106 -12.71 -11.02 -5.47
C ALA A 106 -13.96 -11.21 -6.34
N ARG A 107 -15.15 -11.20 -5.71
CA ARG A 107 -16.44 -11.31 -6.40
C ARG A 107 -16.70 -10.14 -7.34
N GLN A 108 -16.52 -8.91 -6.87
CA GLN A 108 -16.77 -7.69 -7.64
C GLN A 108 -15.82 -7.54 -8.84
N ASN A 109 -14.60 -8.06 -8.73
CA ASN A 109 -13.56 -7.96 -9.75
C ASN A 109 -13.40 -9.24 -10.58
N GLY A 110 -14.35 -10.18 -10.51
CA GLY A 110 -14.36 -11.39 -11.33
C GLY A 110 -13.12 -12.29 -11.17
N ARG A 111 -12.50 -12.29 -9.99
CA ARG A 111 -11.27 -13.07 -9.74
C ARG A 111 -11.61 -14.55 -9.59
N LYS A 112 -11.30 -15.34 -10.63
CA LYS A 112 -11.57 -16.79 -10.71
C LYS A 112 -10.59 -17.66 -9.95
N LYS A 113 -9.34 -17.21 -9.86
CA LYS A 113 -8.31 -17.76 -8.98
C LYS A 113 -7.97 -16.64 -8.00
N PHE A 114 -8.22 -16.89 -6.73
CA PHE A 114 -7.84 -15.97 -5.67
C PHE A 114 -7.17 -16.78 -4.59
N ASP A 115 -6.03 -16.28 -4.12
CA ASP A 115 -5.41 -16.73 -2.88
C ASP A 115 -5.54 -15.57 -1.92
N VAL A 116 -6.39 -15.70 -0.89
CA VAL A 116 -6.42 -14.72 0.20
C VAL A 116 -5.29 -15.05 1.14
N MET A 117 -4.18 -14.34 0.99
CA MET A 117 -3.17 -14.30 2.04
C MET A 117 -3.64 -13.32 3.11
N ASN A 118 -4.47 -13.81 4.05
CA ASN A 118 -4.77 -13.05 5.27
C ASN A 118 -3.49 -13.01 6.12
N MET A 119 -2.68 -12.01 5.81
CA MET A 119 -1.39 -11.79 6.43
C MET A 119 -1.53 -10.71 7.48
N THR A 120 -0.91 -10.94 8.63
CA THR A 120 -0.60 -9.84 9.52
C THR A 120 0.34 -8.86 8.83
N ASN A 121 0.29 -7.62 9.27
CA ASN A 121 0.82 -6.46 8.56
C ASN A 121 2.32 -6.60 8.20
N LEU A 122 3.11 -7.34 8.99
CA LEU A 122 4.51 -7.65 8.68
C LEU A 122 4.66 -8.51 7.41
N TYR A 123 3.97 -9.66 7.35
CA TYR A 123 4.07 -10.56 6.18
C TYR A 123 3.54 -9.90 4.91
N GLY A 124 2.47 -9.09 5.03
CA GLY A 124 1.96 -8.29 3.92
C GLY A 124 3.01 -7.34 3.35
N THR A 125 3.82 -6.73 4.20
CA THR A 125 4.94 -5.87 3.77
C THR A 125 6.03 -6.67 3.07
N ILE A 126 6.45 -7.81 3.62
CA ILE A 126 7.48 -8.68 3.02
C ILE A 126 7.03 -9.17 1.63
N VAL A 127 5.84 -9.76 1.55
CA VAL A 127 5.29 -10.31 0.30
C VAL A 127 5.12 -9.22 -0.76
N SER A 128 4.61 -8.05 -0.38
CA SER A 128 4.46 -6.93 -1.33
C SER A 128 5.79 -6.47 -1.90
N ASN A 129 6.85 -6.40 -1.09
CA ASN A 129 8.19 -6.00 -1.56
C ASN A 129 8.84 -7.08 -2.42
N VAL A 130 8.69 -8.36 -2.06
CA VAL A 130 9.16 -9.49 -2.87
C VAL A 130 8.51 -9.46 -4.25
N ILE A 131 7.18 -9.43 -4.32
CA ILE A 131 6.47 -9.39 -5.59
C ILE A 131 6.88 -8.15 -6.39
N CYS A 132 7.00 -7.01 -5.73
CA CYS A 132 7.41 -5.77 -6.38
C CYS A 132 8.80 -5.88 -7.03
N GLY A 133 9.78 -6.47 -6.33
CA GLY A 133 11.10 -6.74 -6.89
C GLY A 133 11.06 -7.73 -8.07
N LEU A 134 10.13 -8.68 -8.06
CA LEU A 134 9.98 -9.68 -9.13
C LEU A 134 9.36 -9.12 -10.42
N ILE A 135 8.61 -8.01 -10.35
CA ILE A 135 7.80 -7.49 -11.48
C ILE A 135 8.22 -6.11 -12.01
N GLY A 136 9.34 -5.56 -11.57
CA GLY A 136 9.90 -4.31 -12.11
C GLY A 136 10.19 -3.20 -11.09
N GLY A 137 10.06 -3.48 -9.80
CA GLY A 137 10.53 -2.62 -8.72
C GLY A 137 9.50 -1.64 -8.16
N ALA A 138 9.91 -0.97 -7.08
CA ALA A 138 9.08 -0.18 -6.17
C ALA A 138 8.30 0.97 -6.82
N GLY A 139 8.78 1.48 -7.95
CA GLY A 139 8.25 2.65 -8.63
C GLY A 139 6.96 2.43 -9.40
N LEU A 140 6.41 1.21 -9.44
CA LEU A 140 5.27 0.88 -10.32
C LEU A 140 3.94 0.71 -9.58
N LEU A 141 3.97 0.29 -8.32
CA LEU A 141 2.78 -0.19 -7.64
C LEU A 141 2.12 0.89 -6.79
N SER A 142 0.81 0.98 -6.83
CA SER A 142 0.00 1.77 -5.91
C SER A 142 -0.55 0.91 -4.76
N GLY A 143 -0.81 1.56 -3.64
CA GLY A 143 -1.42 1.01 -2.45
C GLY A 143 -2.64 1.84 -2.07
N ARG A 144 -3.70 1.14 -1.70
CA ARG A 144 -4.98 1.71 -1.27
C ARG A 144 -5.22 1.28 0.17
N ASN A 145 -5.48 2.20 1.06
CA ASN A 145 -5.82 1.92 2.45
C ASN A 145 -7.28 2.31 2.66
N TYR A 146 -8.10 1.38 3.10
CA TYR A 146 -9.53 1.61 3.32
C TYR A 146 -9.88 1.35 4.78
N GLY A 147 -10.72 2.22 5.31
CA GLY A 147 -11.54 2.01 6.49
C GLY A 147 -13.01 2.25 6.13
N ASP A 148 -13.90 2.19 7.11
CA ASP A 148 -15.34 2.32 6.84
C ASP A 148 -15.73 3.72 6.33
N HIS A 149 -15.00 4.75 6.76
CA HIS A 149 -15.31 6.15 6.46
C HIS A 149 -14.22 6.87 5.65
N TYR A 150 -13.04 6.25 5.53
CA TYR A 150 -11.85 6.93 5.02
C TYR A 150 -11.09 6.09 3.99
N ALA A 151 -10.46 6.77 3.03
CA ALA A 151 -9.58 6.15 2.05
C ALA A 151 -8.27 6.94 1.87
N ILE A 152 -7.13 6.25 1.88
CA ILE A 152 -5.82 6.84 1.61
C ILE A 152 -5.11 6.09 0.48
N PHE A 153 -4.69 6.84 -0.54
CA PHE A 153 -3.97 6.36 -1.71
C PHE A 153 -2.49 6.76 -1.63
N GLU A 154 -1.59 5.82 -1.91
CA GLU A 154 -0.13 6.02 -1.78
C GLU A 154 0.65 5.04 -2.68
N PRO A 155 1.97 5.21 -2.87
CA PRO A 155 2.82 4.18 -3.46
C PRO A 155 2.79 2.88 -2.63
N GLY A 156 2.61 1.73 -3.29
CA GLY A 156 2.35 0.43 -2.65
C GLY A 156 3.48 -0.10 -1.77
N THR A 157 4.73 0.24 -2.11
CA THR A 157 5.94 -0.16 -1.36
C THR A 157 6.31 0.79 -0.23
N ARG A 158 5.67 1.97 -0.15
CA ARG A 158 5.93 2.99 0.88
C ARG A 158 7.42 3.37 1.04
N ASN A 159 8.20 3.35 -0.05
CA ASN A 159 9.59 3.80 -0.01
C ASN A 159 9.67 5.32 0.13
N THR A 160 10.61 5.82 0.94
CA THR A 160 10.88 7.27 1.10
C THR A 160 11.67 7.85 -0.08
N GLY A 161 12.51 7.04 -0.74
CA GLY A 161 13.35 7.49 -1.84
C GLY A 161 14.39 8.53 -1.44
N THR A 162 14.80 8.59 -0.17
CA THR A 162 15.66 9.65 0.38
C THR A 162 16.98 9.80 -0.42
N ALA A 163 17.56 8.69 -0.89
CA ALA A 163 18.80 8.71 -1.67
C ALA A 163 18.68 9.33 -3.08
N ILE A 164 17.46 9.45 -3.62
CA ILE A 164 17.19 10.00 -4.96
C ILE A 164 16.40 11.32 -4.92
N ALA A 165 16.02 11.78 -3.72
CA ALA A 165 15.33 13.04 -3.54
C ALA A 165 16.17 14.21 -4.10
N GLY A 166 15.51 15.14 -4.79
CA GLY A 166 16.15 16.31 -5.40
C GLY A 166 16.94 16.04 -6.68
N LYS A 167 17.06 14.79 -7.14
CA LYS A 167 17.83 14.42 -8.34
C LYS A 167 17.01 14.39 -9.64
N ASN A 168 15.68 14.53 -9.54
CA ASN A 168 14.76 14.45 -10.69
C ASN A 168 14.87 13.14 -11.51
N ILE A 169 15.15 12.02 -10.83
CA ILE A 169 15.27 10.68 -11.45
C ILE A 169 14.23 9.68 -10.92
N ALA A 170 13.38 10.10 -9.97
CA ALA A 170 12.42 9.22 -9.34
C ALA A 170 11.33 8.79 -10.32
N ASN A 171 10.99 7.50 -10.30
CA ASN A 171 9.87 6.97 -11.08
C ASN A 171 8.52 7.47 -10.49
N PRO A 172 7.72 8.27 -11.23
CA PRO A 172 6.47 8.83 -10.72
C PRO A 172 5.29 7.85 -10.82
N VAL A 173 5.46 6.71 -11.51
CA VAL A 173 4.34 5.83 -11.92
C VAL A 173 3.53 5.32 -10.75
N ALA A 174 4.16 4.93 -9.63
CA ALA A 174 3.46 4.47 -8.44
C ALA A 174 2.52 5.55 -7.85
N MET A 175 2.94 6.82 -7.88
CA MET A 175 2.10 7.92 -7.39
C MET A 175 0.99 8.26 -8.37
N ILE A 176 1.26 8.19 -9.68
CA ILE A 176 0.23 8.35 -10.72
C ILE A 176 -0.80 7.23 -10.63
N ASN A 177 -0.38 5.99 -10.42
CA ASN A 177 -1.29 4.86 -10.19
C ASN A 177 -2.13 5.06 -8.92
N ALA A 178 -1.54 5.63 -7.86
CA ALA A 178 -2.30 5.98 -6.65
C ALA A 178 -3.35 7.08 -6.92
N SER A 179 -3.05 8.06 -7.78
CA SER A 179 -4.04 9.09 -8.14
C SER A 179 -5.14 8.53 -9.05
N ILE A 180 -4.82 7.61 -9.97
CA ILE A 180 -5.82 6.86 -10.76
C ILE A 180 -6.76 6.07 -9.83
N ASP A 181 -6.21 5.36 -8.85
CA ASP A 181 -7.00 4.63 -7.85
C ASP A 181 -7.93 5.57 -7.06
N MET A 182 -7.42 6.74 -6.67
CA MET A 182 -8.21 7.77 -5.97
C MET A 182 -9.35 8.31 -6.84
N LEU A 183 -9.07 8.63 -8.11
CA LEU A 183 -10.08 9.12 -9.05
C LEU A 183 -11.18 8.09 -9.28
N ASN A 184 -10.82 6.81 -9.40
CA ASN A 184 -11.79 5.72 -9.48
C ASN A 184 -12.67 5.63 -8.23
N HIS A 185 -12.08 5.75 -7.04
CA HIS A 185 -12.82 5.76 -5.78
C HIS A 185 -13.79 6.94 -5.67
N LEU A 186 -13.42 8.11 -6.18
CA LEU A 186 -14.26 9.32 -6.22
C LEU A 186 -15.31 9.30 -7.35
N GLY A 187 -15.35 8.24 -8.17
CA GLY A 187 -16.28 8.14 -9.30
C GLY A 187 -15.87 8.87 -10.57
N HIS A 188 -14.68 9.49 -10.61
CA HIS A 188 -14.13 10.19 -11.77
C HIS A 188 -13.47 9.22 -12.77
N LYS A 189 -14.24 8.23 -13.23
CA LYS A 189 -13.75 7.12 -14.05
C LYS A 189 -13.11 7.55 -15.36
N GLU A 190 -13.64 8.58 -16.01
CA GLU A 190 -13.09 9.06 -17.28
C GLU A 190 -11.71 9.69 -17.11
N HIS A 191 -11.52 10.53 -16.09
CA HIS A 191 -10.21 11.09 -15.76
C HIS A 191 -9.20 10.01 -15.39
N ALA A 192 -9.64 9.02 -14.60
CA ALA A 192 -8.81 7.88 -14.25
C ALA A 192 -8.37 7.09 -15.51
N ARG A 193 -9.29 6.86 -16.44
CA ARG A 193 -9.04 6.16 -17.71
C ARG A 193 -8.02 6.91 -18.57
N VAL A 194 -8.22 8.20 -18.80
CA VAL A 194 -7.33 9.04 -19.60
C VAL A 194 -5.89 9.02 -19.06
N ILE A 195 -5.74 9.18 -17.74
CA ILE A 195 -4.40 9.17 -17.10
C ILE A 195 -3.79 7.76 -17.16
N GLN A 196 -4.58 6.72 -16.95
CA GLN A 196 -4.11 5.33 -17.03
C GLN A 196 -3.61 4.98 -18.43
N GLU A 197 -4.36 5.34 -19.48
CA GLU A 197 -3.98 5.09 -20.87
C GLU A 197 -2.71 5.85 -21.25
N ALA A 198 -2.62 7.14 -20.92
CA ALA A 198 -1.42 7.94 -21.19
C ALA A 198 -0.18 7.38 -20.46
N THR A 199 -0.35 6.93 -19.22
CA THR A 199 0.73 6.30 -18.43
C THR A 199 1.16 4.98 -19.06
N TYR A 200 0.20 4.15 -19.47
CA TYR A 200 0.47 2.88 -20.15
C TYR A 200 1.20 3.09 -21.48
N GLU A 201 0.69 3.97 -22.34
CA GLU A 201 1.30 4.29 -23.63
C GLU A 201 2.75 4.77 -23.46
N THR A 202 3.02 5.61 -22.47
CA THR A 202 4.36 6.14 -22.19
C THR A 202 5.35 5.03 -21.81
N ILE A 203 4.94 4.14 -20.90
CA ILE A 203 5.83 3.11 -20.32
C ILE A 203 6.00 1.91 -21.26
N VAL A 204 4.91 1.50 -21.90
CA VAL A 204 4.80 0.25 -22.66
C VAL A 204 5.06 0.50 -24.13
N ASP A 205 4.31 1.40 -24.77
CA ASP A 205 4.33 1.57 -26.22
C ASP A 205 5.51 2.44 -26.67
N ARG A 206 5.74 3.55 -25.97
CA ARG A 206 6.84 4.49 -26.27
C ARG A 206 8.14 4.14 -25.55
N ALA A 207 8.09 3.22 -24.59
CA ALA A 207 9.23 2.79 -23.77
C ALA A 207 10.00 3.95 -23.09
N ILE A 208 9.31 5.04 -22.73
CA ILE A 208 9.91 6.17 -22.02
C ILE A 208 9.91 5.84 -20.52
N ARG A 209 11.09 5.62 -19.95
CA ARG A 209 11.27 5.09 -18.60
C ARG A 209 12.30 5.91 -17.84
N THR A 210 12.06 6.10 -16.55
CA THR A 210 13.08 6.59 -15.62
C THR A 210 14.18 5.54 -15.44
N PRO A 211 15.37 5.94 -14.96
CA PRO A 211 16.47 5.01 -14.67
C PRO A 211 16.08 3.84 -13.77
#